data_AF-A0A1N7IPR3-F1
#
_entry.id   AF-A0A1N7IPR3-F1
#
_cell.length_a   1.000
_cell.length_b   1.000
_cell.length_c   1.000
_cell.angle_alpha   90.00
_cell.angle_beta   90.00
_cell.angle_gamma   90.00
#
_symmetry.space_group_name_H-M   'P 1'
#
loop_
_entity.id
_entity.type
_entity.pdbx_description
1 polymer ?
#
loop_
_entity_poly.entity_id
_entity_poly.type
_entity_poly.pdbx_seq_one_letter_code
_entity_poly.pdbx_strand_id
1 'polypeptide(L)'
;MEWCVSTTVFSGKQVAVITASADGEKGHEELVMILKTLGATIEHQHQLLIKGIKGRFKDGLLENNTFARVSTLITDFESVVSHN
;
A
#
# COMPACT_ATOMS: atom_id res chain seq x y z
N MET A 1 -2.13 13.03 5.36
CA MET A 1 -2.12 12.34 6.68
C MET A 1 -2.37 13.30 7.83
N GLU A 2 -1.71 14.46 7.88
CA GLU A 2 -1.82 15.43 8.98
C GLU A 2 -3.27 15.85 9.31
N TRP A 3 -4.11 16.08 8.30
CA TRP A 3 -5.53 16.41 8.48
C TRP A 3 -6.42 15.25 8.93
N CYS A 4 -5.93 14.00 8.87
CA CYS A 4 -6.66 12.80 9.27
C CYS A 4 -6.37 12.41 10.74
N VAL A 5 -5.41 13.06 11.39
CA VAL A 5 -5.00 12.76 12.78
C VAL A 5 -6.09 13.18 13.77
N SER A 6 -6.78 14.28 13.49
CA SER A 6 -7.83 14.83 14.36
C SER A 6 -9.17 14.11 14.26
N THR A 7 -9.33 13.18 13.30
CA THR A 7 -10.63 12.60 12.94
C THR A 7 -10.69 11.08 13.04
N THR A 8 -9.67 10.43 13.63
CA THR A 8 -9.61 8.96 13.83
C THR A 8 -9.90 8.12 12.57
N VAL A 9 -9.74 8.70 11.38
CA VAL A 9 -10.21 8.12 10.10
C VAL A 9 -9.66 6.72 9.85
N PHE A 10 -8.46 6.43 10.35
CA PHE A 10 -7.78 5.15 10.17
C PHE A 10 -7.98 4.16 11.33
N SER A 11 -8.55 4.60 12.45
CA SER A 11 -8.71 3.76 13.63
C SER A 11 -9.59 2.55 13.35
N GLY A 12 -9.03 1.35 13.54
CA GLY A 12 -9.70 0.07 13.32
C GLY A 12 -9.97 -0.27 11.84
N LYS A 13 -9.50 0.54 10.89
CA LYS A 13 -9.69 0.25 9.46
C LYS A 13 -8.59 -0.66 8.95
N GLN A 14 -8.99 -1.65 8.16
CA GLN A 14 -8.08 -2.40 7.30
C GLN A 14 -7.51 -1.47 6.24
N VAL A 15 -6.19 -1.48 6.06
CA VAL A 15 -5.48 -0.64 5.09
C VAL A 15 -4.44 -1.48 4.35
N ALA A 16 -4.45 -1.37 3.02
CA ALA A 16 -3.37 -1.84 2.16
C ALA A 16 -2.46 -0.67 1.75
N VAL A 17 -1.15 -0.91 1.67
CA VAL A 17 -0.15 0.12 1.35
C VAL A 17 0.66 -0.31 0.14
N ILE A 18 0.66 0.52 -0.90
CA ILE A 18 1.48 0.33 -2.10
C ILE A 18 2.43 1.51 -2.22
N THR A 19 3.73 1.25 -2.32
CA THR A 19 4.75 2.27 -2.58
C THR A 19 5.52 1.90 -3.82
N ALA A 20 5.57 2.81 -4.79
CA ALA A 20 6.34 2.66 -6.01
C ALA A 20 7.34 3.82 -6.13
N SER A 21 8.63 3.52 -6.08
CA SER A 21 9.70 4.51 -6.10
C SER A 21 10.94 3.96 -6.80
N ALA A 22 11.91 4.83 -7.12
CA ALA A 22 13.25 4.40 -7.51
C ALA A 22 13.95 3.69 -6.34
N ASP A 23 13.89 4.30 -5.16
CA ASP A 23 14.37 3.81 -3.85
C ASP A 23 13.30 4.24 -2.82
N GLY A 24 12.58 3.28 -2.26
CA GLY A 24 11.32 3.53 -1.54
C GLY A 24 11.21 2.82 -0.20
N GLU A 25 12.23 2.07 0.18
CA GLU A 25 12.28 1.20 1.36
C GLU A 25 11.92 1.97 2.63
N LYS A 26 12.70 3.02 2.93
CA LYS A 26 12.51 3.82 4.15
C LYS A 26 11.18 4.56 4.15
N GLY A 27 10.80 5.15 3.02
CA GLY A 27 9.52 5.84 2.91
C GLY A 27 8.32 4.91 3.09
N HIS A 28 8.41 3.67 2.63
CA HIS A 28 7.39 2.65 2.85
C HIS A 28 7.30 2.26 4.32
N GLU A 29 8.44 1.98 4.96
CA GLU A 29 8.52 1.63 6.39
C GLU A 29 7.93 2.75 7.27
N GLU A 30 8.32 4.00 7.01
CA GLU A 30 7.83 5.17 7.74
C GLU A 30 6.32 5.36 7.55
N LEU A 31 5.81 5.23 6.32
CA LEU A 31 4.38 5.35 6.03
C LEU A 31 3.56 4.28 6.77
N VAL A 32 4.02 3.03 6.76
CA VAL A 32 3.37 1.93 7.49
C VAL A 32 3.37 2.21 8.99
N MET A 33 4.48 2.72 9.55
CA MET A 33 4.57 3.08 10.97
C MET A 33 3.58 4.19 11.35
N ILE A 34 3.49 5.24 10.52
CA ILE A 34 2.55 6.35 10.71
C ILE A 34 1.11 5.81 10.70
N LEU A 35 0.73 5.01 9.71
CA LEU A 35 -0.63 4.45 9.61
C LEU A 35 -0.99 3.58 10.81
N LYS A 36 -0.08 2.70 11.25
CA LYS A 36 -0.26 1.89 12.46
C LYS A 36 -0.43 2.76 13.71
N THR A 37 0.34 3.84 13.82
CA THR A 37 0.22 4.81 14.93
C THR A 37 -1.14 5.50 14.94
N LEU A 38 -1.75 5.71 13.77
CA LEU A 38 -3.10 6.26 13.62
C LEU A 38 -4.22 5.21 13.78
N GLY A 39 -3.87 3.98 14.19
CA GLY A 39 -4.82 2.91 14.48
C GLY A 39 -5.24 2.05 13.28
N ALA A 40 -4.55 2.16 12.14
CA ALA A 40 -4.80 1.28 11.00
C ALA A 40 -4.36 -0.16 11.28
N THR A 41 -5.15 -1.12 10.81
CA THR A 41 -4.78 -2.53 10.76
C THR A 41 -4.17 -2.82 9.39
N ILE A 42 -2.89 -3.22 9.37
CA ILE A 42 -2.13 -3.49 8.15
C ILE A 42 -1.44 -4.85 8.30
N GLU A 43 -1.89 -5.82 7.52
CA GLU A 43 -1.25 -7.14 7.45
C GLU A 43 -0.01 -7.10 6.55
N HIS A 44 0.90 -8.06 6.73
CA HIS A 44 2.13 -8.12 5.94
C HIS A 44 1.85 -8.34 4.44
N GLN A 45 0.86 -9.17 4.10
CA GLN A 45 0.47 -9.45 2.72
C GLN A 45 -0.18 -8.25 1.99
N HIS A 46 -0.70 -7.27 2.74
CA HIS A 46 -1.30 -6.04 2.18
C HIS A 46 -0.30 -4.88 2.09
N GLN A 47 1.01 -5.17 2.13
CA GLN A 47 2.10 -4.22 1.94
C GLN A 47 2.89 -4.57 0.68
N LEU A 48 2.98 -3.63 -0.25
CA LEU A 48 3.67 -3.82 -1.52
C LEU A 48 4.64 -2.69 -1.81
N LEU A 49 5.93 -3.04 -1.85
CA LEU A 49 7.00 -2.17 -2.31
C LEU A 49 7.41 -2.55 -3.75
N ILE A 50 7.37 -1.57 -4.64
CA ILE A 50 7.78 -1.66 -6.05
C ILE A 50 8.98 -0.73 -6.27
N LYS A 51 10.17 -1.32 -6.32
CA LYS A 51 11.43 -0.60 -6.56
C LYS A 51 11.70 -0.42 -8.05
N GLY A 52 12.43 0.64 -8.40
CA GLY A 52 12.85 0.92 -9.77
C GLY A 52 11.67 1.18 -10.72
N ILE A 53 10.57 1.77 -10.22
CA ILE A 53 9.31 1.88 -10.98
C ILE A 53 9.48 2.56 -12.36
N LYS A 54 10.39 3.53 -12.48
CA LYS A 54 10.69 4.23 -13.74
C LYS A 54 11.07 3.28 -14.89
N GLY A 55 11.77 2.17 -14.59
CA GLY A 55 12.19 1.18 -15.59
C GLY A 55 11.10 0.17 -15.96
N ARG A 56 9.97 0.19 -15.26
CA ARG A 56 8.85 -0.76 -15.44
C ARG A 56 7.72 -0.21 -16.29
N PHE A 57 7.85 1.04 -16.74
CA PHE A 57 6.95 1.67 -17.71
C PHE A 57 7.60 1.68 -19.09
N LYS A 58 6.85 1.23 -20.10
CA LYS A 58 7.22 1.31 -21.51
C LYS A 58 6.05 1.96 -22.26
N ASP A 59 6.29 3.14 -22.83
CA ASP A 59 5.25 3.92 -23.55
C ASP A 59 3.98 4.16 -22.72
N GLY A 60 4.12 4.36 -21.41
CA GLY A 60 3.01 4.52 -20.47
C GLY A 60 2.35 3.21 -20.03
N LEU A 61 2.73 2.07 -20.61
CA LEU A 61 2.29 0.74 -20.21
C LEU A 61 3.17 0.18 -19.11
N LEU A 62 2.54 -0.35 -18.07
CA LEU A 62 3.22 -0.99 -16.95
C LEU A 62 3.54 -2.45 -17.30
N GLU A 63 4.72 -2.93 -16.90
CA GLU A 63 5.10 -4.33 -17.02
C GLU A 63 4.09 -5.28 -16.35
N ASN A 64 3.72 -6.36 -17.03
CA ASN A 64 2.73 -7.35 -16.56
C ASN A 64 3.00 -7.91 -15.16
N ASN A 65 4.27 -8.10 -14.76
CA ASN A 65 4.59 -8.58 -13.42
C ASN A 65 4.15 -7.60 -12.33
N THR A 66 4.29 -6.30 -12.57
CA THR A 66 3.87 -5.27 -11.61
C THR A 66 2.35 -5.23 -11.51
N PHE A 67 1.66 -5.32 -12.66
CA PHE A 67 0.20 -5.40 -12.69
C PHE A 67 -0.31 -6.62 -11.91
N ALA A 68 0.28 -7.80 -12.13
CA ALA A 68 -0.10 -9.02 -11.41
C ALA A 68 0.06 -8.87 -9.90
N ARG A 69 1.19 -8.31 -9.42
CA ARG A 69 1.43 -8.09 -7.98
C ARG A 69 0.41 -7.13 -7.35
N VAL A 70 0.08 -6.05 -8.05
CA VAL A 70 -0.94 -5.10 -7.59
C VAL A 70 -2.32 -5.76 -7.58
N SER A 71 -2.67 -6.49 -8.64
CA SER A 71 -3.96 -7.20 -8.74
C SER A 71 -4.11 -8.24 -7.63
N THR A 72 -3.08 -9.04 -7.35
CA THR A 72 -3.09 -10.02 -6.25
C THR A 72 -3.36 -9.34 -4.92
N LEU A 73 -2.63 -8.26 -4.61
CA LEU A 73 -2.84 -7.54 -3.35
C LEU A 73 -4.26 -6.95 -3.24
N ILE A 74 -4.81 -6.42 -4.33
CA ILE A 74 -6.18 -5.88 -4.32
C ILE A 74 -7.20 -6.99 -4.11
N THR A 75 -7.12 -8.10 -4.84
CA THR A 75 -8.04 -9.23 -4.69
C THR A 75 -7.98 -9.83 -3.29
N ASP A 76 -6.76 -10.01 -2.75
CA ASP A 76 -6.59 -10.51 -1.38
C ASP A 76 -7.18 -9.52 -0.36
N PHE A 77 -6.93 -8.22 -0.54
CA PHE A 77 -7.46 -7.18 0.37
C PHE A 77 -8.98 -7.05 0.33
N GLU A 78 -9.59 -7.16 -0.86
CA GLU A 78 -11.05 -7.18 -1.03
C GLU A 78 -11.69 -8.31 -0.22
N SER A 79 -11.06 -9.48 -0.16
CA SER A 79 -11.56 -10.60 0.65
C SER A 79 -11.60 -10.26 2.15
N VAL A 80 -10.63 -9.49 2.65
CA VAL A 80 -10.53 -9.10 4.06
C VAL A 80 -11.52 -7.98 4.41
N VAL A 81 -11.75 -7.04 3.48
CA VAL A 81 -12.68 -5.92 3.71
C VAL A 81 -14.14 -6.33 3.54
N SER A 82 -14.45 -7.23 2.60
CA SER A 82 -15.83 -7.66 2.32
C SER A 82 -16.45 -8.58 3.39
N HIS A 83 -15.64 -9.15 4.27
CA HIS A 83 -16.09 -10.00 5.38
C HIS A 83 -16.19 -9.26 6.74
N ASN A 84 -16.09 -7.92 6.74
CA ASN A 84 -16.31 -7.05 7.91
C ASN A 84 -17.60 -6.22 7.80
#